data_AF-A0A923V7I0-F1
#
_entry.id   AF-A0A923V7I0-F1
#
_cell.length_a   1.000
_cell.length_b   1.000
_cell.length_c   1.000
_cell.angle_alpha   90.00
_cell.angle_beta   90.00
_cell.angle_gamma   90.00
#
_symmetry.space_group_name_H-M   'P 1'
#
loop_
_entity.id
_entity.type
_entity.pdbx_description
1 polymer ?
#
loop_
_entity_poly.entity_id
_entity_poly.type
_entity_poly.pdbx_seq_one_letter_code
_entity_poly.pdbx_strand_id
1 'polypeptide(L)'
;MENNPYIAMLYGAHKTLAIKKMMSVNAQWASLVSNHAFSDRYWGKMWYKDNYAMTDKEVITLSALISSGLTNQTALHIHGFLGSGGTLKELAALIHAAWRPRASKIDLGFIKRVRTELSSEPGIEKFIEDLHNKDLPLNGLDVKSPLEGFTRLQLSELVSAAAAGKAEWSRLTNLMKEAQGRGTTIQEIELILRHVEIYLGESAAIEAAQAWNEITVSNDGDLKRMYLDNVHTYYAETQFYEWMPSAEEDPAFKPLFDMTLALASERVEKFENYIEDYISLNRGFYVQDYDKIAFVVTKATQYRQGSVTVVKDFLRKISGDTNKSVTLRTAASNILASTETISENPIRHTYGHVDRFSLGELVALASAFANGHIYPDDFQAELKRSLERGMDDATFQRLANRATRIVGYPVAMNAYLAYAQAKLSMGTSN
;
A
#
# COMPACT_ATOMS: atom_id res chain seq x y z
N MET A 1 0.52 8.29 -22.98
CA MET A 1 0.64 7.06 -22.17
C MET A 1 1.47 5.97 -22.84
N GLU A 2 1.31 5.66 -24.13
CA GLU A 2 2.06 4.57 -24.79
C GLU A 2 3.59 4.76 -24.84
N ASN A 3 4.02 6.03 -24.77
CA ASN A 3 5.43 6.42 -24.69
C ASN A 3 5.96 6.51 -23.25
N ASN A 4 5.13 6.23 -22.23
CA ASN A 4 5.61 6.22 -20.85
C ASN A 4 6.51 4.97 -20.66
N PRO A 5 7.78 5.15 -20.29
CA PRO A 5 8.74 4.05 -20.21
C PRO A 5 8.37 3.04 -19.12
N TYR A 6 7.70 3.47 -18.05
CA TYR A 6 7.26 2.57 -16.96
C TYR A 6 6.08 1.71 -17.37
N ILE A 7 5.12 2.28 -18.09
CA ILE A 7 4.00 1.51 -18.66
C ILE A 7 4.52 0.51 -19.68
N ALA A 8 5.52 0.89 -20.49
CA ALA A 8 6.16 -0.01 -21.43
C ALA A 8 6.98 -1.12 -20.74
N MET A 9 7.61 -0.82 -19.61
CA MET A 9 8.34 -1.79 -18.80
C MET A 9 7.40 -2.77 -18.08
N LEU A 10 6.38 -2.26 -17.37
CA LEU A 10 5.43 -3.07 -16.59
C LEU A 10 4.61 -4.01 -17.47
N TYR A 11 4.24 -3.55 -18.67
CA TYR A 11 3.30 -4.29 -19.51
C TYR A 11 3.92 -4.79 -20.81
N GLY A 12 5.19 -4.48 -21.08
CA GLY A 12 5.92 -4.96 -22.25
C GLY A 12 5.14 -4.79 -23.56
N ALA A 13 5.03 -5.89 -24.31
CA ALA A 13 4.24 -5.96 -25.54
C ALA A 13 2.72 -5.74 -25.32
N HIS A 14 2.23 -5.95 -24.10
CA HIS A 14 0.81 -5.81 -23.73
C HIS A 14 0.45 -4.40 -23.26
N LYS A 15 1.40 -3.45 -23.23
CA LYS A 15 1.17 -2.08 -22.76
C LYS A 15 0.01 -1.39 -23.44
N THR A 16 -0.15 -1.55 -24.75
CA THR A 16 -1.26 -0.95 -25.50
C THR A 16 -2.61 -1.53 -25.06
N LEU A 17 -2.67 -2.84 -24.77
CA LEU A 17 -3.88 -3.48 -24.26
C LEU A 17 -4.21 -2.99 -22.84
N ALA A 18 -3.21 -2.95 -21.96
CA ALA A 18 -3.38 -2.44 -20.59
C ALA A 18 -3.85 -0.98 -20.60
N ILE A 19 -3.19 -0.12 -21.38
CA ILE A 19 -3.57 1.29 -21.60
C ILE A 19 -5.00 1.39 -22.10
N LYS A 20 -5.38 0.64 -23.16
CA LYS A 20 -6.73 0.69 -23.71
C LYS A 20 -7.78 0.30 -22.67
N LYS A 21 -7.49 -0.74 -21.87
CA LYS A 21 -8.39 -1.19 -20.81
C LYS A 21 -8.53 -0.16 -19.69
N MET A 22 -7.42 0.44 -19.26
CA MET A 22 -7.40 1.54 -18.28
C MET A 22 -8.19 2.76 -18.77
N MET A 23 -7.95 3.18 -20.02
CA MET A 23 -8.66 4.31 -20.65
C MET A 23 -10.14 4.05 -20.83
N SER A 24 -10.53 2.81 -21.18
CA SER A 24 -11.95 2.44 -21.35
C SER A 24 -12.74 2.49 -20.04
N VAL A 25 -12.03 2.43 -18.91
CA VAL A 25 -12.64 2.49 -17.58
C VAL A 25 -12.71 3.94 -17.13
N ASN A 26 -11.57 4.63 -17.08
CA ASN A 26 -11.52 6.03 -16.67
C ASN A 26 -10.28 6.72 -17.24
N ALA A 27 -10.50 7.60 -18.23
CA ALA A 27 -9.41 8.31 -18.91
C ALA A 27 -8.64 9.28 -17.99
N GLN A 28 -9.29 9.91 -17.00
CA GLN A 28 -8.62 10.79 -16.05
C GLN A 28 -7.71 10.00 -15.10
N TRP A 29 -8.18 8.86 -14.61
CA TRP A 29 -7.38 7.97 -13.78
C TRP A 29 -6.23 7.33 -14.57
N ALA A 30 -6.48 6.88 -15.80
CA ALA A 30 -5.42 6.37 -16.68
C ALA A 30 -4.36 7.45 -16.93
N SER A 31 -4.78 8.70 -17.13
CA SER A 31 -3.89 9.85 -17.21
C SER A 31 -3.07 10.03 -15.92
N LEU A 32 -3.68 9.87 -14.74
CA LEU A 32 -2.99 9.93 -13.44
C LEU A 32 -1.95 8.80 -13.29
N VAL A 33 -2.32 7.56 -13.60
CA VAL A 33 -1.38 6.41 -13.53
C VAL A 33 -0.24 6.56 -14.53
N SER A 34 -0.51 7.20 -15.67
CA SER A 34 0.50 7.52 -16.67
C SER A 34 1.30 8.79 -16.37
N ASN A 35 0.92 9.56 -15.34
CA ASN A 35 1.64 10.75 -14.94
C ASN A 35 2.97 10.30 -14.32
N HIS A 36 4.06 10.79 -14.90
CA HIS A 36 5.42 10.39 -14.59
C HIS A 36 5.75 10.47 -13.10
N ALA A 37 5.18 11.42 -12.36
CA ALA A 37 5.40 11.53 -10.92
C ALA A 37 4.74 10.40 -10.13
N PHE A 38 3.53 9.99 -10.49
CA PHE A 38 2.85 8.85 -9.86
C PHE A 38 3.49 7.52 -10.30
N SER A 39 3.78 7.39 -11.60
CA SER A 39 4.43 6.19 -12.16
C SER A 39 5.84 5.99 -11.59
N ASP A 40 6.67 7.03 -11.57
CA ASP A 40 8.07 6.92 -11.11
C ASP A 40 8.15 6.67 -9.60
N ARG A 41 7.22 7.26 -8.84
CA ARG A 41 7.11 7.10 -7.40
C ARG A 41 6.75 5.68 -7.02
N TYR A 42 5.61 5.16 -7.50
CA TYR A 42 5.14 3.82 -7.11
C TYR A 42 5.81 2.67 -7.87
N TRP A 43 6.09 2.87 -9.16
CA TRP A 43 6.57 1.80 -10.03
C TRP A 43 8.02 2.01 -10.45
N GLY A 44 8.39 3.23 -10.83
CA GLY A 44 9.68 3.51 -11.45
C GLY A 44 10.87 3.23 -10.55
N LYS A 45 10.93 3.81 -9.36
CA LYS A 45 12.07 3.59 -8.46
C LYS A 45 12.23 2.11 -8.13
N MET A 46 11.15 1.44 -7.74
CA MET A 46 11.18 0.05 -7.30
C MET A 46 11.49 -0.91 -8.47
N TRP A 47 10.79 -0.77 -9.60
CA TRP A 47 11.01 -1.66 -10.73
C TRP A 47 12.31 -1.36 -11.51
N TYR A 48 12.84 -0.13 -11.46
CA TYR A 48 14.01 0.28 -12.25
C TYR A 48 15.33 0.38 -11.47
N LYS A 49 15.33 0.90 -10.23
CA LYS A 49 16.56 1.32 -9.55
C LYS A 49 17.21 0.26 -8.68
N ASP A 50 16.52 -0.85 -8.49
CA ASP A 50 16.96 -1.84 -7.53
C ASP A 50 17.60 -3.06 -8.21
N ASN A 51 18.68 -3.58 -7.61
CA ASN A 51 19.57 -4.62 -8.15
C ASN A 51 18.99 -6.06 -8.22
N TYR A 52 17.67 -6.25 -8.15
CA TYR A 52 17.05 -7.58 -8.23
C TYR A 52 16.49 -7.87 -9.62
N ALA A 53 16.52 -9.16 -10.01
CA ALA A 53 16.10 -9.57 -11.33
C ALA A 53 14.60 -9.35 -11.54
N MET A 54 14.23 -9.01 -12.78
CA MET A 54 12.84 -8.77 -13.16
C MET A 54 11.92 -9.95 -12.77
N THR A 55 12.41 -11.17 -12.95
CA THR A 55 11.71 -12.41 -12.61
C THR A 55 11.30 -12.48 -11.15
N ASP A 56 12.12 -12.00 -10.22
CA ASP A 56 11.81 -12.07 -8.78
C ASP A 56 10.81 -10.99 -8.38
N LYS A 57 10.82 -9.83 -9.05
CA LYS A 57 9.77 -8.79 -8.91
C LYS A 57 8.41 -9.38 -9.27
N GLU A 58 8.39 -10.12 -10.38
CA GLU A 58 7.19 -10.79 -10.87
C GLU A 58 6.76 -11.93 -9.93
N VAL A 59 7.70 -12.67 -9.33
CA VAL A 59 7.38 -13.66 -8.28
C VAL A 59 6.67 -13.00 -7.10
N ILE A 60 7.21 -11.90 -6.57
CA ILE A 60 6.59 -11.19 -5.44
C ILE A 60 5.20 -10.69 -5.85
N THR A 61 5.10 -10.07 -7.02
CA THR A 61 3.85 -9.50 -7.52
C THR A 61 2.77 -10.56 -7.73
N LEU A 62 3.09 -11.65 -8.43
CA LEU A 62 2.16 -12.75 -8.67
C LEU A 62 1.71 -13.38 -7.35
N SER A 63 2.64 -13.59 -6.42
CA SER A 63 2.33 -14.19 -5.12
C SER A 63 1.38 -13.31 -4.32
N ALA A 64 1.61 -12.00 -4.32
CA ALA A 64 0.72 -11.03 -3.69
C ALA A 64 -0.69 -11.04 -4.32
N LEU A 65 -0.78 -10.94 -5.65
CA LEU A 65 -2.05 -10.94 -6.36
C LEU A 65 -2.85 -12.24 -6.16
N ILE A 66 -2.16 -13.39 -6.17
CA ILE A 66 -2.79 -14.70 -6.04
C ILE A 66 -3.28 -14.94 -4.60
N SER A 67 -2.43 -14.67 -3.61
CA SER A 67 -2.76 -14.87 -2.19
C SER A 67 -3.92 -13.98 -1.75
N SER A 68 -3.99 -12.74 -2.27
CA SER A 68 -5.13 -11.83 -2.09
C SER A 68 -6.26 -12.03 -3.10
N GLY A 69 -6.34 -13.15 -3.80
CA GLY A 69 -7.47 -13.46 -4.69
C GLY A 69 -7.70 -12.50 -5.87
N LEU A 70 -6.79 -11.56 -6.14
CA LEU A 70 -6.82 -10.55 -7.19
C LEU A 70 -6.37 -11.14 -8.54
N THR A 71 -6.84 -12.34 -8.82
CA THR A 71 -6.45 -13.17 -9.97
C THR A 71 -6.81 -12.59 -11.33
N ASN A 72 -7.61 -11.53 -11.39
CA ASN A 72 -7.90 -10.84 -12.64
C ASN A 72 -6.72 -9.99 -13.14
N GLN A 73 -5.77 -9.67 -12.26
CA GLN A 73 -4.58 -8.87 -12.60
C GLN A 73 -3.35 -9.74 -12.87
N THR A 74 -3.39 -11.04 -12.57
CA THR A 74 -2.23 -11.93 -12.70
C THR A 74 -1.83 -12.19 -14.14
N ALA A 75 -2.75 -12.11 -15.11
CA ALA A 75 -2.46 -12.42 -16.51
C ALA A 75 -1.27 -11.61 -17.06
N LEU A 76 -1.24 -10.30 -16.81
CA LEU A 76 -0.16 -9.41 -17.25
C LEU A 76 1.18 -9.80 -16.60
N HIS A 77 1.16 -10.08 -15.30
CA HIS A 77 2.36 -10.46 -14.54
C HIS A 77 2.85 -11.89 -14.83
N ILE A 78 1.96 -12.77 -15.30
CA ILE A 78 2.34 -14.09 -15.79
C ILE A 78 3.19 -13.93 -17.05
N HIS A 79 2.77 -13.11 -18.01
CA HIS A 79 3.57 -12.84 -19.20
C HIS A 79 4.87 -12.12 -18.86
N GLY A 80 4.86 -11.19 -17.89
CA GLY A 80 6.07 -10.56 -17.37
C GLY A 80 7.06 -11.57 -16.78
N PHE A 81 6.56 -12.50 -15.94
CA PHE A 81 7.35 -13.58 -15.36
C PHE A 81 7.99 -14.45 -16.45
N LEU A 82 7.19 -14.95 -17.41
CA LEU A 82 7.70 -15.80 -18.48
C LEU A 82 8.69 -15.04 -19.40
N GLY A 83 8.35 -13.79 -19.75
CA GLY A 83 9.20 -12.92 -20.58
C GLY A 83 10.53 -12.53 -19.93
N SER A 84 10.59 -12.54 -18.60
CA SER A 84 11.82 -12.32 -17.83
C SER A 84 12.65 -13.59 -17.59
N GLY A 85 12.27 -14.72 -18.20
CA GLY A 85 13.02 -15.98 -18.12
C GLY A 85 12.50 -16.97 -17.08
N GLY A 86 11.33 -16.73 -16.49
CA GLY A 86 10.61 -17.74 -15.72
C GLY A 86 10.01 -18.83 -16.61
N THR A 87 9.76 -20.01 -16.04
CA THR A 87 9.20 -21.17 -16.75
C THR A 87 7.77 -21.48 -16.28
N LEU A 88 6.97 -22.14 -17.12
CA LEU A 88 5.64 -22.62 -16.71
C LEU A 88 5.71 -23.54 -15.48
N LYS A 89 6.75 -24.38 -15.37
CA LYS A 89 6.93 -25.29 -14.24
C LYS A 89 7.16 -24.53 -12.93
N GLU A 90 8.03 -23.50 -12.95
CA GLU A 90 8.18 -22.60 -11.80
C GLU A 90 6.85 -21.90 -11.49
N LEU A 91 6.19 -21.33 -12.51
CA LEU A 91 4.93 -20.61 -12.32
C LEU A 91 3.87 -21.47 -11.64
N ALA A 92 3.74 -22.75 -12.00
CA ALA A 92 2.80 -23.67 -11.35
C ALA A 92 3.10 -23.81 -9.85
N ALA A 93 4.37 -23.98 -9.48
CA ALA A 93 4.78 -24.07 -8.09
C ALA A 93 4.55 -22.76 -7.32
N LEU A 94 4.84 -21.61 -7.93
CA LEU A 94 4.57 -20.29 -7.33
C LEU A 94 3.07 -20.09 -7.09
N ILE A 95 2.22 -20.47 -8.05
CA ILE A 95 0.77 -20.41 -7.89
C ILE A 95 0.32 -21.29 -6.72
N HIS A 96 0.81 -22.53 -6.62
CA HIS A 96 0.48 -23.43 -5.50
C HIS A 96 0.94 -22.87 -4.15
N ALA A 97 2.17 -22.35 -4.08
CA ALA A 97 2.70 -21.72 -2.87
C ALA A 97 1.84 -20.53 -2.44
N ALA A 98 1.46 -19.67 -3.39
CA ALA A 98 0.67 -18.48 -3.14
C ALA A 98 -0.80 -18.76 -2.83
N TRP A 99 -1.35 -19.86 -3.33
CA TRP A 99 -2.72 -20.27 -3.04
C TRP A 99 -2.86 -20.96 -1.68
N ARG A 100 -1.77 -21.53 -1.14
CA ARG A 100 -1.79 -22.37 0.08
C ARG A 100 -2.47 -21.71 1.29
N PRO A 101 -2.23 -20.42 1.63
CA PRO A 101 -2.89 -19.78 2.77
C PRO A 101 -4.43 -19.75 2.68
N ARG A 102 -4.98 -19.90 1.47
CA ARG A 102 -6.42 -19.91 1.23
C ARG A 102 -7.09 -21.26 1.57
N ALA A 103 -6.32 -22.27 1.97
CA ALA A 103 -6.76 -23.62 2.37
C ALA A 103 -7.78 -24.29 1.43
N SER A 104 -7.81 -23.88 0.16
CA SER A 104 -8.82 -24.25 -0.83
C SER A 104 -8.14 -24.80 -2.09
N LYS A 105 -8.92 -25.52 -2.92
CA LYS A 105 -8.43 -25.85 -4.27
C LYS A 105 -8.19 -24.55 -5.04
N ILE A 106 -7.23 -24.56 -5.95
CA ILE A 106 -7.09 -23.46 -6.92
C ILE A 106 -8.43 -23.30 -7.65
N ASP A 107 -8.91 -22.06 -7.72
CA ASP A 107 -10.20 -21.74 -8.32
C ASP A 107 -10.26 -22.21 -9.79
N LEU A 108 -11.31 -22.94 -10.16
CA LEU A 108 -11.49 -23.42 -11.53
C LEU A 108 -11.69 -22.27 -12.53
N GLY A 109 -12.31 -21.18 -12.08
CA GLY A 109 -12.45 -19.96 -12.86
C GLY A 109 -11.08 -19.36 -13.19
N PHE A 110 -10.18 -19.31 -12.21
CA PHE A 110 -8.80 -18.89 -12.39
C PHE A 110 -8.03 -19.79 -13.34
N ILE A 111 -8.09 -21.12 -13.17
CA ILE A 111 -7.43 -22.07 -14.10
C ILE A 111 -7.92 -21.85 -15.53
N LYS A 112 -9.24 -21.70 -15.74
CA LYS A 112 -9.81 -21.42 -17.06
C LYS A 112 -9.29 -20.12 -17.67
N ARG A 113 -9.17 -19.05 -16.85
CA ARG A 113 -8.59 -17.77 -17.30
C ARG A 113 -7.14 -17.95 -17.71
N VAL A 114 -6.31 -18.56 -16.87
CA VAL A 114 -4.89 -18.76 -17.18
C VAL A 114 -4.70 -19.62 -18.43
N ARG A 115 -5.48 -20.70 -18.59
CA ARG A 115 -5.46 -21.51 -19.82
C ARG A 115 -5.77 -20.67 -21.07
N THR A 116 -6.73 -19.75 -20.97
CA THR A 116 -7.11 -18.89 -22.10
C THR A 116 -5.98 -17.94 -22.45
N GLU A 117 -5.42 -17.27 -21.46
CA GLU A 117 -4.36 -16.26 -21.67
C GLU A 117 -3.05 -16.88 -22.16
N LEU A 118 -2.72 -18.09 -21.71
CA LEU A 118 -1.50 -18.81 -22.10
C LEU A 118 -1.74 -19.84 -23.20
N SER A 119 -2.84 -19.72 -23.95
CA SER A 119 -3.22 -20.72 -24.97
C SER A 119 -2.17 -20.93 -26.07
N SER A 120 -1.29 -19.94 -26.29
CA SER A 120 -0.16 -20.03 -27.23
C SER A 120 1.15 -20.53 -26.62
N GLU A 121 1.24 -20.69 -25.30
CA GLU A 121 2.49 -21.06 -24.63
C GLU A 121 2.78 -22.56 -24.78
N PRO A 122 3.98 -22.94 -25.27
CA PRO A 122 4.37 -24.34 -25.34
C PRO A 122 4.34 -25.01 -23.96
N GLY A 123 3.67 -26.16 -23.85
CA GLY A 123 3.55 -26.91 -22.59
C GLY A 123 2.38 -26.49 -21.69
N ILE A 124 1.47 -25.64 -22.18
CA ILE A 124 0.31 -25.17 -21.42
C ILE A 124 -0.55 -26.31 -20.84
N GLU A 125 -0.80 -27.39 -21.58
CA GLU A 125 -1.63 -28.48 -21.05
C GLU A 125 -1.00 -29.19 -19.86
N LYS A 126 0.33 -29.36 -19.86
CA LYS A 126 1.04 -29.91 -18.70
C LYS A 126 0.99 -28.96 -17.51
N PHE A 127 1.16 -27.67 -17.76
CA PHE A 127 1.00 -26.64 -16.73
C PHE A 127 -0.41 -26.66 -16.11
N ILE A 128 -1.46 -26.78 -16.91
CA ILE A 128 -2.84 -26.85 -16.40
C ILE A 128 -3.07 -28.14 -15.60
N GLU A 129 -2.53 -29.28 -16.05
CA GLU A 129 -2.53 -30.52 -15.26
C GLU A 129 -1.86 -30.30 -13.89
N ASP A 130 -0.70 -29.65 -13.87
CA ASP A 130 0.05 -29.38 -12.65
C ASP A 130 -0.71 -28.43 -11.70
N LEU A 131 -1.47 -27.46 -12.21
CA LEU A 131 -2.36 -26.63 -11.38
C LEU A 131 -3.52 -27.42 -10.76
N HIS A 132 -4.00 -28.48 -11.42
CA HIS A 132 -5.01 -29.36 -10.84
C HIS A 132 -4.45 -30.31 -9.77
N ASN A 133 -3.15 -30.60 -9.81
CA ASN A 133 -2.48 -31.48 -8.87
C ASN A 133 -2.19 -30.76 -7.54
N LYS A 134 -3.01 -31.03 -6.52
CA LYS A 134 -2.81 -30.47 -5.17
C LYS A 134 -1.52 -30.95 -4.48
N ASP A 135 -1.05 -32.12 -4.89
CA ASP A 135 0.12 -32.77 -4.33
C ASP A 135 1.34 -32.54 -5.24
N LEU A 136 1.30 -31.48 -6.07
CA LEU A 136 2.43 -31.11 -6.92
C LEU A 136 3.67 -30.96 -6.03
N PRO A 137 4.70 -31.80 -6.20
CA PRO A 137 5.90 -31.70 -5.40
C PRO A 137 6.60 -30.39 -5.77
N LEU A 138 6.66 -29.47 -4.80
CA LEU A 138 7.35 -28.19 -4.97
C LEU A 138 8.87 -28.36 -4.85
N ASN A 139 9.32 -29.51 -4.34
CA ASN A 139 10.74 -29.83 -4.13
C ASN A 139 11.47 -29.91 -5.47
N GLY A 140 12.63 -29.23 -5.59
CA GLY A 140 13.44 -29.20 -6.81
C GLY A 140 13.03 -28.10 -7.82
N LEU A 141 12.15 -27.18 -7.42
CA LEU A 141 11.85 -25.92 -8.13
C LEU A 141 12.51 -24.70 -7.47
N ASP A 142 13.52 -24.98 -6.64
CA ASP A 142 14.38 -24.00 -5.99
C ASP A 142 15.31 -23.32 -6.98
N VAL A 143 14.74 -22.59 -7.92
CA VAL A 143 15.51 -21.67 -8.74
C VAL A 143 16.00 -20.57 -7.81
N LYS A 144 17.33 -20.50 -7.70
CA LYS A 144 18.02 -19.59 -6.81
C LYS A 144 17.64 -18.15 -7.18
N SER A 145 17.16 -17.40 -6.20
CA SER A 145 17.02 -15.95 -6.37
C SER A 145 18.40 -15.30 -6.29
N PRO A 146 18.67 -14.25 -7.08
CA PRO A 146 19.71 -13.27 -6.81
C PRO A 146 19.63 -12.65 -5.40
N LEU A 147 18.44 -12.63 -4.77
CA LEU A 147 18.31 -12.25 -3.36
C LEU A 147 18.95 -13.33 -2.50
N GLU A 148 19.99 -12.96 -1.77
CA GLU A 148 20.70 -13.89 -0.91
C GLU A 148 19.73 -14.48 0.11
N GLY A 149 19.75 -15.81 0.25
CA GLY A 149 18.92 -16.53 1.20
C GLY A 149 17.46 -16.82 0.81
N PHE A 150 17.03 -16.53 -0.42
CA PHE A 150 15.74 -17.03 -0.93
C PHE A 150 15.87 -17.85 -2.21
N THR A 151 15.09 -18.92 -2.29
CA THR A 151 14.65 -19.46 -3.58
C THR A 151 13.39 -18.73 -4.02
N ARG A 152 13.06 -18.71 -5.31
CA ARG A 152 11.82 -18.07 -5.79
C ARG A 152 10.57 -18.67 -5.14
N LEU A 153 10.60 -19.97 -4.85
CA LEU A 153 9.54 -20.64 -4.11
C LEU A 153 9.40 -20.05 -2.70
N GLN A 154 10.49 -19.93 -1.96
CA GLN A 154 10.47 -19.35 -0.61
C GLN A 154 10.06 -17.88 -0.61
N LEU A 155 10.46 -17.12 -1.62
CA LEU A 155 10.00 -15.74 -1.81
C LEU A 155 8.48 -15.68 -2.00
N SER A 156 7.92 -16.59 -2.80
CA SER A 156 6.47 -16.70 -2.96
C SER A 156 5.76 -17.08 -1.66
N GLU A 157 6.30 -18.06 -0.92
CA GLU A 157 5.75 -18.47 0.37
C GLU A 157 5.80 -17.33 1.40
N LEU A 158 6.89 -16.55 1.43
CA LEU A 158 7.06 -15.40 2.31
C LEU A 158 5.98 -14.34 2.05
N VAL A 159 5.84 -13.93 0.78
CA VAL A 159 4.86 -12.91 0.37
C VAL A 159 3.43 -13.37 0.66
N SER A 160 3.16 -14.66 0.49
CA SER A 160 1.84 -15.23 0.71
C SER A 160 1.52 -15.36 2.19
N ALA A 161 2.51 -15.67 3.03
CA ALA A 161 2.37 -15.61 4.49
C ALA A 161 2.19 -14.16 4.97
N ALA A 162 2.88 -13.19 4.37
CA ALA A 162 2.68 -11.76 4.65
C ALA A 162 1.26 -11.30 4.27
N ALA A 163 0.72 -11.77 3.14
CA ALA A 163 -0.66 -11.48 2.73
C ALA A 163 -1.70 -12.04 3.71
N ALA A 164 -1.43 -13.20 4.31
CA ALA A 164 -2.27 -13.81 5.34
C ALA A 164 -2.09 -13.18 6.74
N GLY A 165 -1.04 -12.37 6.91
CA GLY A 165 -0.73 -11.66 8.15
C GLY A 165 -0.63 -12.59 9.36
N LYS A 166 -1.24 -12.20 10.47
CA LYS A 166 -1.25 -12.97 11.72
C LYS A 166 -1.74 -14.42 11.60
N ALA A 167 -2.57 -14.75 10.62
CA ALA A 167 -3.04 -16.13 10.43
C ALA A 167 -1.89 -17.11 10.09
N GLU A 168 -0.83 -16.61 9.47
CA GLU A 168 0.36 -17.38 9.08
C GLU A 168 1.63 -16.89 9.81
N TRP A 169 1.48 -16.24 10.98
CA TRP A 169 2.60 -15.60 11.70
C TRP A 169 3.79 -16.54 11.96
N SER A 170 3.50 -17.76 12.44
CA SER A 170 4.56 -18.75 12.70
C SER A 170 5.31 -19.15 11.44
N ARG A 171 4.63 -19.20 10.29
CA ARG A 171 5.27 -19.52 9.01
C ARG A 171 6.08 -18.35 8.49
N LEU A 172 5.53 -17.14 8.57
CA LEU A 172 6.19 -15.90 8.18
C LEU A 172 7.51 -15.73 8.94
N THR A 173 7.47 -15.83 10.26
CA THR A 173 8.66 -15.73 11.13
C THR A 173 9.68 -16.84 10.84
N ASN A 174 9.25 -18.09 10.63
CA ASN A 174 10.15 -19.19 10.28
C ASN A 174 10.84 -18.96 8.93
N LEU A 175 10.10 -18.57 7.88
CA LEU A 175 10.67 -18.26 6.56
C LEU A 175 11.70 -17.14 6.63
N MET A 176 11.40 -16.08 7.38
CA MET A 176 12.35 -14.99 7.61
C MET A 176 13.60 -15.44 8.36
N LYS A 177 13.45 -16.33 9.34
CA LYS A 177 14.57 -16.84 10.16
C LYS A 177 15.48 -17.75 9.35
N GLU A 178 14.89 -18.59 8.51
CA GLU A 178 15.64 -19.38 7.54
C GLU A 178 16.38 -18.50 6.52
N ALA A 179 15.73 -17.47 6.00
CA ALA A 179 16.33 -16.52 5.06
C ALA A 179 17.53 -15.80 5.69
N GLN A 180 17.35 -15.28 6.91
CA GLN A 180 18.43 -14.68 7.70
C GLN A 180 19.58 -15.68 7.91
N GLY A 181 19.28 -16.93 8.27
CA GLY A 181 20.28 -17.99 8.43
C GLY A 181 21.06 -18.31 7.14
N ARG A 182 20.50 -17.98 5.97
CA ARG A 182 21.15 -18.10 4.65
C ARG A 182 21.82 -16.81 4.17
N GLY A 183 21.87 -15.77 4.99
CA GLY A 183 22.58 -14.52 4.70
C GLY A 183 21.73 -13.38 4.16
N THR A 184 20.40 -13.53 4.09
CA THR A 184 19.53 -12.42 3.66
C THR A 184 19.76 -11.17 4.50
N THR A 185 19.99 -10.06 3.82
CA THR A 185 20.23 -8.75 4.43
C THR A 185 18.92 -8.04 4.78
N ILE A 186 19.00 -7.09 5.71
CA ILE A 186 17.86 -6.23 6.07
C ILE A 186 17.38 -5.39 4.87
N GLN A 187 18.28 -4.97 3.97
CA GLN A 187 17.95 -4.22 2.76
C GLN A 187 17.16 -5.05 1.75
N GLU A 188 17.48 -6.34 1.61
CA GLU A 188 16.72 -7.25 0.74
C GLU A 188 15.32 -7.48 1.28
N ILE A 189 15.15 -7.63 2.59
CA ILE A 189 13.83 -7.73 3.21
C ILE A 189 13.04 -6.44 3.01
N GLU A 190 13.63 -5.27 3.31
CA GLU A 190 12.97 -3.98 3.11
C GLU A 190 12.41 -3.84 1.70
N LEU A 191 13.19 -4.27 0.72
CA LEU A 191 12.87 -4.21 -0.69
C LEU A 191 11.74 -5.17 -1.10
N ILE A 192 11.69 -6.36 -0.53
CA ILE A 192 10.53 -7.27 -0.64
C ILE A 192 9.30 -6.60 -0.01
N LEU A 193 9.45 -5.99 1.16
CA LEU A 193 8.33 -5.36 1.90
C LEU A 193 7.76 -4.14 1.17
N ARG A 194 8.58 -3.36 0.47
CA ARG A 194 8.10 -2.28 -0.42
C ARG A 194 7.23 -2.81 -1.55
N HIS A 195 7.60 -3.96 -2.12
CA HIS A 195 6.77 -4.62 -3.13
C HIS A 195 5.47 -5.16 -2.53
N VAL A 196 5.56 -5.85 -1.38
CA VAL A 196 4.40 -6.32 -0.61
C VAL A 196 3.44 -5.17 -0.35
N GLU A 197 3.95 -4.04 0.12
CA GLU A 197 3.15 -2.85 0.40
C GLU A 197 2.35 -2.36 -0.81
N ILE A 198 2.98 -2.30 -1.99
CA ILE A 198 2.30 -1.84 -3.20
C ILE A 198 1.14 -2.76 -3.59
N TYR A 199 1.30 -4.07 -3.43
CA TYR A 199 0.32 -5.05 -3.89
C TYR A 199 -0.67 -5.53 -2.82
N LEU A 200 -0.26 -5.52 -1.55
CA LEU A 200 -0.99 -6.06 -0.39
C LEU A 200 -1.38 -4.96 0.63
N GLY A 201 -0.84 -3.75 0.47
CA GLY A 201 -1.07 -2.63 1.38
C GLY A 201 -0.06 -2.51 2.50
N GLU A 202 -0.03 -1.34 3.12
CA GLU A 202 0.87 -0.94 4.20
C GLU A 202 0.76 -1.88 5.41
N SER A 203 -0.47 -2.33 5.74
CA SER A 203 -0.69 -3.21 6.90
C SER A 203 0.05 -4.55 6.76
N ALA A 204 0.01 -5.18 5.58
CA ALA A 204 0.71 -6.45 5.34
C ALA A 204 2.23 -6.29 5.44
N ALA A 205 2.76 -5.19 4.91
CA ALA A 205 4.19 -4.91 4.97
C ALA A 205 4.67 -4.58 6.39
N ILE A 206 3.88 -3.83 7.18
CA ILE A 206 4.18 -3.55 8.60
C ILE A 206 4.16 -4.85 9.42
N GLU A 207 3.18 -5.73 9.20
CA GLU A 207 3.12 -7.02 9.90
C GLU A 207 4.34 -7.88 9.57
N ALA A 208 4.75 -7.94 8.31
CA ALA A 208 5.95 -8.66 7.91
C ALA A 208 7.24 -8.00 8.47
N ALA A 209 7.33 -6.67 8.51
CA ALA A 209 8.46 -5.99 9.17
C ALA A 209 8.54 -6.32 10.67
N GLN A 210 7.39 -6.44 11.34
CA GLN A 210 7.33 -6.87 12.74
C GLN A 210 7.82 -8.32 12.91
N ALA A 211 7.43 -9.23 12.02
CA ALA A 211 7.90 -10.62 12.05
C ALA A 211 9.43 -10.71 11.90
N TRP A 212 10.04 -9.87 11.06
CA TRP A 212 11.49 -9.80 10.93
C TRP A 212 12.14 -9.30 12.22
N ASN A 213 11.62 -8.24 12.82
CA ASN A 213 12.15 -7.70 14.07
C ASN A 213 12.14 -8.71 15.23
N GLU A 214 11.14 -9.59 15.29
CA GLU A 214 11.04 -10.60 16.34
C GLU A 214 12.17 -11.65 16.26
N ILE A 215 12.69 -11.90 15.06
CA ILE A 215 13.71 -12.92 14.84
C ILE A 215 15.14 -12.36 14.82
N THR A 216 15.32 -11.06 14.57
CA THR A 216 16.63 -10.42 14.55
C THR A 216 17.11 -10.15 15.98
N VAL A 217 18.13 -10.91 16.40
CA VAL A 217 18.77 -10.77 17.71
C VAL A 217 19.92 -9.74 17.71
N SER A 218 20.36 -9.28 16.53
CA SER A 218 21.50 -8.37 16.37
C SER A 218 21.08 -6.89 16.42
N ASN A 219 21.99 -6.04 16.90
CA ASN A 219 21.88 -4.58 16.92
C ASN A 219 21.88 -3.92 15.50
N ASP A 220 21.56 -4.65 14.43
CA ASP A 220 21.64 -4.19 13.02
C ASP A 220 20.54 -3.19 12.61
N GLY A 221 19.93 -2.54 13.59
CA GLY A 221 18.83 -1.61 13.39
C GLY A 221 17.48 -2.31 13.51
N ASP A 222 16.54 -1.59 14.12
CA ASP A 222 15.14 -1.96 14.18
C ASP A 222 14.59 -1.85 12.74
N LEU A 223 14.43 -2.97 12.01
CA LEU A 223 13.90 -2.95 10.63
C LEU A 223 12.53 -2.29 10.61
N LYS A 224 11.69 -2.50 11.62
CA LYS A 224 10.44 -1.72 11.73
C LYS A 224 10.75 -0.24 11.83
N ARG A 225 11.76 0.21 12.57
CA ARG A 225 12.18 1.62 12.57
C ARG A 225 12.76 2.06 11.23
N MET A 226 13.61 1.27 10.56
CA MET A 226 14.15 1.63 9.24
C MET A 226 13.06 1.65 8.16
N TYR A 227 12.21 0.64 8.16
CA TYR A 227 11.03 0.54 7.29
C TYR A 227 10.08 1.67 7.61
N LEU A 228 9.70 1.91 8.86
CA LEU A 228 8.87 3.06 9.23
C LEU A 228 9.57 4.39 8.96
N ASP A 229 10.87 4.56 9.13
CA ASP A 229 11.57 5.81 8.83
C ASP A 229 11.62 6.03 7.30
N ASN A 230 11.83 4.98 6.51
CA ASN A 230 11.87 5.05 5.05
C ASN A 230 10.46 5.16 4.44
N VAL A 231 9.49 4.42 4.97
CA VAL A 231 8.07 4.48 4.65
C VAL A 231 7.55 5.83 5.12
N HIS A 232 7.72 6.25 6.36
CA HIS A 232 7.32 7.60 6.79
C HIS A 232 8.06 8.69 6.02
N THR A 233 9.31 8.56 5.60
CA THR A 233 9.94 9.58 4.74
C THR A 233 9.30 9.57 3.34
N TYR A 234 9.20 8.40 2.71
CA TYR A 234 8.57 8.22 1.40
C TYR A 234 7.09 8.62 1.40
N TYR A 235 6.36 8.32 2.46
CA TYR A 235 4.94 8.57 2.62
C TYR A 235 4.63 9.91 3.21
N ALA A 236 5.41 10.46 4.13
CA ALA A 236 5.25 11.86 4.45
C ALA A 236 5.43 12.64 3.13
N GLU A 237 6.47 12.36 2.34
CA GLU A 237 6.62 12.99 1.02
C GLU A 237 5.45 12.69 0.06
N THR A 238 4.63 11.64 0.23
CA THR A 238 3.49 11.34 -0.67
C THR A 238 2.11 11.77 -0.14
N GLN A 239 1.81 11.51 1.13
CA GLN A 239 0.56 11.82 1.82
C GLN A 239 0.36 13.33 1.95
N PHE A 240 1.41 14.08 2.25
CA PHE A 240 1.30 15.53 2.41
C PHE A 240 1.02 16.24 1.09
N TYR A 241 1.63 15.79 -0.01
CA TYR A 241 1.46 16.39 -1.33
C TYR A 241 0.09 16.14 -1.98
N GLU A 242 -0.66 15.13 -1.53
CA GLU A 242 -2.01 14.84 -2.05
C GLU A 242 -3.14 15.53 -1.26
N TRP A 243 -2.89 15.95 -0.03
CA TRP A 243 -3.91 16.50 0.88
C TRP A 243 -3.86 18.01 1.01
N MET A 244 -2.79 18.63 0.57
CA MET A 244 -2.61 20.08 0.56
C MET A 244 -2.04 20.46 -0.81
N PRO A 245 -2.41 21.65 -1.36
CA PRO A 245 -1.81 22.16 -2.58
C PRO A 245 -0.29 21.99 -2.53
N SER A 246 0.31 21.61 -3.65
CA SER A 246 1.73 21.24 -3.74
C SER A 246 2.59 22.16 -2.87
N ALA A 247 3.57 21.62 -2.15
CA ALA A 247 4.52 22.34 -1.30
C ALA A 247 5.12 23.64 -1.91
N GLU A 248 5.02 23.79 -3.23
CA GLU A 248 5.39 24.96 -4.02
C GLU A 248 4.42 26.16 -3.89
N GLU A 249 3.17 25.96 -3.44
CA GLU A 249 2.11 26.98 -3.42
C GLU A 249 1.87 27.61 -2.03
N ASP A 250 2.24 26.93 -0.93
CA ASP A 250 2.10 27.44 0.44
C ASP A 250 3.41 27.29 1.25
N PRO A 251 4.13 28.38 1.54
CA PRO A 251 5.35 28.35 2.34
C PRO A 251 5.17 27.70 3.73
N ALA A 252 3.97 27.77 4.31
CA ALA A 252 3.66 27.19 5.62
C ALA A 252 3.57 25.65 5.60
N PHE A 253 3.62 25.04 4.42
CA PHE A 253 3.60 23.59 4.27
C PHE A 253 4.84 22.89 4.85
N LYS A 254 6.04 23.42 4.59
CA LYS A 254 7.29 22.77 4.98
C LYS A 254 7.40 22.60 6.52
N PRO A 255 7.03 23.59 7.34
CA PRO A 255 7.00 23.39 8.80
C PRO A 255 5.98 22.35 9.28
N LEU A 256 4.78 22.26 8.68
CA LEU A 256 3.80 21.20 9.01
C LEU A 256 4.37 19.80 8.74
N PHE A 257 5.05 19.68 7.61
CA PHE A 257 5.71 18.46 7.19
C PHE A 257 6.81 18.04 8.18
N ASP A 258 7.71 18.97 8.48
CA ASP A 258 8.84 18.74 9.37
C ASP A 258 8.39 18.45 10.82
N MET A 259 7.30 19.08 11.28
CA MET A 259 6.62 18.74 12.55
C MET A 259 6.22 17.28 12.59
N THR A 260 5.57 16.79 11.52
CA THR A 260 5.11 15.39 11.44
C THR A 260 6.28 14.43 11.56
N LEU A 261 7.34 14.70 10.80
CA LEU A 261 8.55 13.87 10.82
C LEU A 261 9.20 13.91 12.20
N ALA A 262 9.32 15.07 12.85
CA ALA A 262 9.88 15.17 14.20
C ALA A 262 9.09 14.36 15.25
N LEU A 263 7.75 14.41 15.19
CA LEU A 263 6.88 13.64 16.08
C LEU A 263 6.97 12.14 15.82
N ALA A 264 7.15 11.74 14.56
CA ALA A 264 7.35 10.34 14.19
C ALA A 264 8.75 9.82 14.58
N SER A 265 9.78 10.67 14.56
CA SER A 265 11.20 10.27 14.59
C SER A 265 11.96 10.60 15.89
N GLU A 266 11.44 10.31 17.09
CA GLU A 266 12.12 10.60 18.39
C GLU A 266 12.58 12.05 18.63
N ARG A 267 12.42 12.95 17.66
CA ARG A 267 12.94 14.31 17.60
C ARG A 267 11.90 15.31 18.06
N VAL A 268 11.16 14.97 19.12
CA VAL A 268 10.09 15.81 19.67
C VAL A 268 10.64 17.17 20.09
N GLU A 269 11.92 17.28 20.44
CA GLU A 269 12.60 18.54 20.74
C GLU A 269 12.62 19.53 19.56
N LYS A 270 12.54 19.05 18.32
CA LYS A 270 12.47 19.93 17.13
C LYS A 270 11.07 20.44 16.84
N PHE A 271 10.04 19.85 17.46
CA PHE A 271 8.65 20.22 17.23
C PHE A 271 8.36 21.69 17.58
N GLU A 272 9.04 22.22 18.60
CA GLU A 272 8.91 23.62 18.99
C GLU A 272 9.34 24.57 17.86
N ASN A 273 10.54 24.36 17.31
CA ASN A 273 11.07 25.18 16.22
C ASN A 273 10.14 25.18 15.00
N TYR A 274 9.52 24.04 14.68
CA TYR A 274 8.64 23.95 13.54
C TYR A 274 7.25 24.57 13.77
N ILE A 275 6.74 24.59 15.02
CA ILE A 275 5.56 25.40 15.35
C ILE A 275 5.90 26.88 15.15
N GLU A 276 7.06 27.34 15.63
CA GLU A 276 7.48 28.74 15.47
C GLU A 276 7.66 29.12 14.00
N ASP A 277 8.29 28.25 13.20
CA ASP A 277 8.41 28.43 11.75
C ASP A 277 7.02 28.50 11.10
N TYR A 278 6.09 27.62 11.47
CA TYR A 278 4.72 27.64 10.95
C TYR A 278 3.96 28.93 11.35
N ILE A 279 4.09 29.37 12.61
CA ILE A 279 3.53 30.65 13.10
C ILE A 279 4.10 31.82 12.28
N SER A 280 5.39 31.80 11.97
CA SER A 280 6.05 32.92 11.28
C SER A 280 5.61 33.07 9.82
N LEU A 281 5.26 31.95 9.17
CA LEU A 281 4.87 31.91 7.76
C LEU A 281 3.38 32.16 7.54
N ASN A 282 2.52 31.75 8.48
CA ASN A 282 1.08 32.00 8.41
C ASN A 282 0.72 33.27 9.18
N ARG A 283 -0.01 34.20 8.55
CA ARG A 283 -0.44 35.50 9.14
C ARG A 283 -1.52 35.35 10.24
N GLY A 284 -1.41 34.32 11.08
CA GLY A 284 -2.34 33.95 12.14
C GLY A 284 -2.58 32.44 12.17
N PHE A 285 -2.92 31.92 13.35
CA PHE A 285 -3.46 30.57 13.53
C PHE A 285 -4.98 30.63 13.57
N TYR A 286 -5.64 29.91 12.67
CA TYR A 286 -7.08 29.71 12.76
C TYR A 286 -7.39 28.40 13.49
N VAL A 287 -8.61 28.26 14.02
CA VAL A 287 -9.07 27.05 14.71
C VAL A 287 -8.82 25.79 13.87
N GLN A 288 -9.03 25.90 12.56
CA GLN A 288 -8.84 24.82 11.59
C GLN A 288 -7.38 24.34 11.49
N ASP A 289 -6.39 25.20 11.79
CA ASP A 289 -4.98 24.84 11.76
C ASP A 289 -4.59 24.00 12.97
N TYR A 290 -5.21 24.22 14.12
CA TYR A 290 -5.03 23.36 15.31
C TYR A 290 -5.58 21.96 15.06
N ASP A 291 -6.74 21.84 14.42
CA ASP A 291 -7.33 20.53 14.09
C ASP A 291 -6.48 19.77 13.07
N LYS A 292 -5.91 20.45 12.07
CA LYS A 292 -4.95 19.84 11.13
C LYS A 292 -3.71 19.32 11.84
N ILE A 293 -3.09 20.13 12.71
CA ILE A 293 -1.88 19.72 13.44
C ILE A 293 -2.19 18.60 14.44
N ALA A 294 -3.31 18.67 15.16
CA ALA A 294 -3.73 17.64 16.10
C ALA A 294 -4.05 16.31 15.40
N PHE A 295 -4.65 16.36 14.21
CA PHE A 295 -4.86 15.18 13.38
C PHE A 295 -3.54 14.57 12.95
N VAL A 296 -2.60 15.39 12.47
CA VAL A 296 -1.24 14.98 12.12
C VAL A 296 -0.53 14.33 13.32
N VAL A 297 -0.57 14.96 14.50
CA VAL A 297 -0.03 14.42 15.76
C VAL A 297 -0.61 13.03 16.04
N THR A 298 -1.93 12.89 15.96
CA THR A 298 -2.62 11.62 16.25
C THR A 298 -2.24 10.53 15.24
N LYS A 299 -2.10 10.88 13.96
CA LYS A 299 -1.73 9.93 12.90
C LYS A 299 -0.25 9.56 12.91
N ALA A 300 0.64 10.49 13.21
CA ALA A 300 2.07 10.19 13.35
C ALA A 300 2.34 9.27 14.54
N THR A 301 1.54 9.38 15.60
CA THR A 301 1.72 8.63 16.85
C THR A 301 0.98 7.29 16.91
N GLN A 302 0.02 7.03 16.02
CA GLN A 302 -0.74 5.76 16.02
C GLN A 302 0.13 4.51 15.78
N TYR A 303 1.30 4.69 15.15
CA TYR A 303 2.21 3.58 14.79
C TYR A 303 3.22 3.22 15.88
N ARG A 304 3.30 4.01 16.96
CA ARG A 304 4.22 3.79 18.08
C ARG A 304 3.46 3.81 19.40
N GLN A 305 3.37 2.64 20.04
CA GLN A 305 2.72 2.49 21.35
C GLN A 305 3.34 3.47 22.36
N GLY A 306 2.49 4.25 23.03
CA GLY A 306 2.89 5.28 24.00
C GLY A 306 3.33 6.63 23.41
N SER A 307 3.49 6.75 22.09
CA SER A 307 3.98 8.01 21.50
C SER A 307 2.97 9.15 21.57
N VAL A 308 1.66 8.89 21.48
CA VAL A 308 0.66 9.96 21.65
C VAL A 308 0.71 10.53 23.07
N THR A 309 1.01 9.71 24.07
CA THR A 309 1.18 10.14 25.45
C THR A 309 2.40 11.04 25.57
N VAL A 310 3.53 10.67 24.96
CA VAL A 310 4.76 11.49 24.93
C VAL A 310 4.50 12.86 24.28
N VAL A 311 3.77 12.90 23.16
CA VAL A 311 3.44 14.17 22.50
C VAL A 311 2.47 15.01 23.34
N LYS A 312 1.46 14.39 23.96
CA LYS A 312 0.55 15.09 24.88
C LYS A 312 1.30 15.68 26.07
N ASP A 313 2.23 14.93 26.67
CA ASP A 313 3.05 15.39 27.79
C ASP A 313 3.97 16.55 27.36
N PHE A 314 4.54 16.49 26.16
CA PHE A 314 5.34 17.57 25.60
C PHE A 314 4.51 18.84 25.35
N LEU A 315 3.34 18.70 24.74
CA LEU A 315 2.41 19.82 24.50
C LEU A 315 1.94 20.44 25.83
N ARG A 316 1.64 19.63 26.85
CA ARG A 316 1.33 20.13 28.21
C ARG A 316 2.50 20.94 28.77
N LYS A 317 3.72 20.42 28.67
CA LYS A 317 4.92 21.12 29.13
C LYS A 317 5.08 22.48 28.46
N ILE A 318 4.96 22.56 27.13
CA ILE A 318 5.03 23.83 26.39
C ILE A 318 3.91 24.77 26.84
N SER A 319 2.67 24.29 26.92
CA SER A 319 1.52 25.13 27.28
C SER A 319 1.63 25.75 28.68
N GLY A 320 2.31 25.07 29.62
CA GLY A 320 2.53 25.52 30.98
C GLY A 320 3.82 26.34 31.21
N ASP A 321 4.77 26.35 30.28
CA ASP A 321 6.08 26.98 30.50
C ASP A 321 6.02 28.50 30.30
N THR A 322 6.01 29.25 31.40
CA THR A 322 5.92 30.72 31.39
C THR A 322 7.08 31.44 30.70
N ASN A 323 8.18 30.74 30.41
CA ASN A 323 9.30 31.29 29.64
C ASN A 323 9.04 31.28 28.13
N LYS A 324 7.98 30.61 27.67
CA LYS A 324 7.57 30.55 26.26
C LYS A 324 6.61 31.69 25.90
N SER A 325 6.59 32.07 24.62
CA SER A 325 5.69 33.12 24.14
C SER A 325 4.21 32.74 24.36
N VAL A 326 3.35 33.74 24.60
CA VAL A 326 1.91 33.52 24.77
C VAL A 326 1.33 32.78 23.56
N THR A 327 1.72 33.17 22.34
CA THR A 327 1.30 32.53 21.09
C THR A 327 1.64 31.05 21.05
N LEU A 328 2.88 30.67 21.40
CA LEU A 328 3.32 29.28 21.41
C LEU A 328 2.58 28.45 22.47
N ARG A 329 2.38 29.01 23.67
CA ARG A 329 1.61 28.34 24.74
C ARG A 329 0.17 28.09 24.33
N THR A 330 -0.49 29.10 23.76
CA THR A 330 -1.88 28.98 23.26
C THR A 330 -1.97 27.95 22.14
N ALA A 331 -1.02 27.94 21.20
CA ALA A 331 -0.99 26.96 20.13
C ALA A 331 -0.84 25.53 20.67
N ALA A 332 0.11 25.31 21.58
CA ALA A 332 0.33 24.00 22.20
C ALA A 332 -0.91 23.52 22.98
N SER A 333 -1.58 24.42 23.71
CA SER A 333 -2.81 24.10 24.44
C SER A 333 -3.96 23.71 23.51
N ASN A 334 -4.15 24.43 22.39
CA ASN A 334 -5.21 24.13 21.43
C ASN A 334 -4.93 22.82 20.69
N ILE A 335 -3.68 22.58 20.26
CA ILE A 335 -3.27 21.31 19.63
C ILE A 335 -3.50 20.14 20.59
N LEU A 336 -3.16 20.31 21.87
CA LEU A 336 -3.40 19.29 22.90
C LEU A 336 -4.90 18.96 23.03
N ALA A 337 -5.74 19.99 23.17
CA ALA A 337 -7.19 19.81 23.32
C ALA A 337 -7.81 19.11 22.09
N SER A 338 -7.44 19.53 20.88
CA SER A 338 -7.87 18.85 19.65
C SER A 338 -7.33 17.42 19.58
N THR A 339 -6.08 17.16 20.00
CA THR A 339 -5.49 15.81 20.00
C THR A 339 -6.23 14.88 20.97
N GLU A 340 -6.60 15.37 22.15
CA GLU A 340 -7.39 14.62 23.14
C GLU A 340 -8.79 14.32 22.59
N THR A 341 -9.46 15.31 22.02
CA THR A 341 -10.78 15.15 21.37
C THR A 341 -10.74 14.12 20.24
N ILE A 342 -9.73 14.19 19.36
CA ILE A 342 -9.54 13.23 18.26
C ILE A 342 -9.22 11.83 18.83
N SER A 343 -8.42 11.73 19.89
CA SER A 343 -8.07 10.45 20.53
C SER A 343 -9.27 9.75 21.15
N GLU A 344 -10.22 10.51 21.70
CA GLU A 344 -11.45 9.99 22.31
C GLU A 344 -12.47 9.54 21.26
N ASN A 345 -12.46 10.16 20.07
CA ASN A 345 -13.35 9.78 18.97
C ASN A 345 -12.61 9.71 17.62
N PRO A 346 -11.67 8.75 17.46
CA PRO A 346 -10.80 8.70 16.29
C PRO A 346 -11.60 8.42 15.01
N ILE A 347 -12.73 7.72 15.12
CA ILE A 347 -13.63 7.42 14.00
C ILE A 347 -14.27 8.71 13.49
N ARG A 348 -14.86 9.53 14.37
CA ARG A 348 -15.52 10.78 13.97
C ARG A 348 -14.54 11.77 13.35
N HIS A 349 -13.30 11.86 13.82
CA HIS A 349 -12.34 12.83 13.30
C HIS A 349 -11.51 12.33 12.11
N THR A 350 -11.26 11.03 12.00
CA THR A 350 -10.64 10.45 10.79
C THR A 350 -11.61 10.44 9.62
N TYR A 351 -12.92 10.34 9.89
CA TYR A 351 -13.93 10.08 8.85
C TYR A 351 -15.04 11.12 8.75
N GLY A 352 -15.22 12.02 9.73
CA GLY A 352 -16.36 12.95 9.81
C GLY A 352 -16.24 14.21 8.95
N HIS A 353 -15.09 14.47 8.32
CA HIS A 353 -14.99 15.46 7.24
C HIS A 353 -15.20 14.85 5.85
N VAL A 354 -15.46 13.55 5.77
CA VAL A 354 -15.83 12.88 4.52
C VAL A 354 -17.33 12.62 4.58
N ASP A 355 -18.09 13.34 3.75
CA ASP A 355 -19.54 13.16 3.69
C ASP A 355 -19.91 11.69 3.44
N ARG A 356 -20.67 11.13 4.39
CA ARG A 356 -21.54 9.93 4.34
C ARG A 356 -21.00 8.61 3.79
N PHE A 357 -19.73 8.53 3.43
CA PHE A 357 -18.99 7.29 3.26
C PHE A 357 -17.86 7.33 4.26
N SER A 358 -17.96 6.56 5.34
CA SER A 358 -16.78 6.41 6.18
C SER A 358 -15.73 5.70 5.32
N LEU A 359 -14.49 6.20 5.29
CA LEU A 359 -13.39 5.48 4.66
C LEU A 359 -13.27 4.06 5.27
N GLY A 360 -13.76 3.85 6.49
CA GLY A 360 -13.97 2.53 7.09
C GLY A 360 -14.93 1.61 6.31
N GLU A 361 -16.05 2.12 5.79
CA GLU A 361 -16.95 1.35 4.91
C GLU A 361 -16.29 1.08 3.56
N LEU A 362 -15.62 2.08 2.96
CA LEU A 362 -14.94 1.89 1.68
C LEU A 362 -13.78 0.89 1.80
N VAL A 363 -13.04 0.92 2.91
CA VAL A 363 -11.95 -0.01 3.22
C VAL A 363 -12.49 -1.38 3.62
N ALA A 364 -13.56 -1.48 4.41
CA ALA A 364 -14.16 -2.77 4.76
C ALA A 364 -14.75 -3.46 3.52
N LEU A 365 -15.38 -2.69 2.62
CA LEU A 365 -15.85 -3.16 1.33
C LEU A 365 -14.66 -3.52 0.43
N ALA A 366 -13.64 -2.65 0.29
CA ALA A 366 -12.35 -2.89 -0.38
C ALA A 366 -11.69 -4.22 0.07
N SER A 367 -11.63 -4.46 1.38
CA SER A 367 -11.09 -5.69 1.97
C SER A 367 -11.96 -6.92 1.69
N ALA A 368 -13.28 -6.75 1.56
CA ALA A 368 -14.15 -7.83 1.07
C ALA A 368 -13.87 -8.17 -0.41
N PHE A 369 -13.43 -7.20 -1.24
CA PHE A 369 -13.00 -7.43 -2.63
C PHE A 369 -11.69 -8.21 -2.76
N ALA A 370 -10.77 -8.07 -1.81
CA ALA A 370 -9.53 -8.85 -1.74
C ALA A 370 -9.76 -10.35 -1.48
N ASN A 371 -11.00 -10.81 -1.35
CA ASN A 371 -11.31 -12.25 -1.28
C ASN A 371 -11.79 -12.83 -2.62
N GLY A 372 -11.79 -12.05 -3.71
CA GLY A 372 -12.00 -12.55 -5.07
C GLY A 372 -13.46 -12.77 -5.47
N HIS A 373 -14.41 -12.05 -4.87
CA HIS A 373 -15.82 -12.13 -5.26
C HIS A 373 -16.19 -11.11 -6.35
N ILE A 374 -17.19 -11.49 -7.16
CA ILE A 374 -18.01 -10.63 -8.02
C ILE A 374 -18.37 -9.38 -7.22
N TYR A 375 -18.47 -8.20 -7.86
CA TYR A 375 -18.92 -7.00 -7.16
C TYR A 375 -20.17 -7.32 -6.35
N PRO A 376 -20.13 -7.32 -5.00
CA PRO A 376 -21.33 -7.57 -4.23
C PRO A 376 -22.34 -6.54 -4.72
N ASP A 377 -23.54 -6.99 -5.07
CA ASP A 377 -24.58 -6.08 -5.58
C ASP A 377 -24.78 -4.89 -4.63
N ASP A 378 -24.58 -5.14 -3.33
CA ASP A 378 -24.58 -4.14 -2.26
C ASP A 378 -23.53 -3.03 -2.44
N PHE A 379 -22.34 -3.32 -2.96
CA PHE A 379 -21.32 -2.29 -3.22
C PHE A 379 -21.68 -1.43 -4.41
N GLN A 380 -22.10 -2.04 -5.53
CA GLN A 380 -22.52 -1.27 -6.70
C GLN A 380 -23.74 -0.41 -6.35
N ALA A 381 -24.67 -0.95 -5.58
CA ALA A 381 -25.81 -0.20 -5.05
C ALA A 381 -25.36 0.95 -4.15
N GLU A 382 -24.42 0.73 -3.24
CA GLU A 382 -23.95 1.76 -2.32
C GLU A 382 -23.12 2.84 -3.02
N LEU A 383 -22.27 2.45 -3.98
CA LEU A 383 -21.51 3.38 -4.82
C LEU A 383 -22.43 4.25 -5.67
N LYS A 384 -23.48 3.64 -6.24
CA LYS A 384 -24.56 4.36 -6.93
C LYS A 384 -25.28 5.33 -6.00
N ARG A 385 -25.67 4.89 -4.79
CA ARG A 385 -26.29 5.77 -3.78
C ARG A 385 -25.38 6.93 -3.39
N SER A 386 -24.06 6.75 -3.41
CA SER A 386 -23.09 7.82 -3.11
C SER A 386 -22.96 8.81 -4.25
N LEU A 387 -22.92 8.33 -5.49
CA LEU A 387 -23.00 9.18 -6.67
C LEU A 387 -24.30 10.01 -6.68
N GLU A 388 -25.44 9.39 -6.37
CA GLU A 388 -26.74 10.08 -6.22
C GLU A 388 -26.74 11.11 -5.08
N ARG A 389 -25.93 10.89 -4.03
CA ARG A 389 -25.72 11.84 -2.92
C ARG A 389 -24.69 12.94 -3.23
N GLY A 390 -24.17 13.00 -4.45
CA GLY A 390 -23.26 14.07 -4.89
C GLY A 390 -21.77 13.77 -4.69
N MET A 391 -21.37 12.51 -4.51
CA MET A 391 -19.95 12.15 -4.53
C MET A 391 -19.36 12.41 -5.93
N ASP A 392 -18.49 13.41 -6.02
CA ASP A 392 -17.80 13.79 -7.25
C ASP A 392 -16.52 12.97 -7.49
N ASP A 393 -15.96 13.12 -8.71
CA ASP A 393 -14.75 12.39 -9.13
C ASP A 393 -13.56 12.71 -8.20
N ALA A 394 -13.44 13.96 -7.75
CA ALA A 394 -12.35 14.40 -6.88
C ALA A 394 -12.44 13.75 -5.48
N THR A 395 -13.64 13.64 -4.92
CA THR A 395 -13.88 13.00 -3.63
C THR A 395 -13.64 11.51 -3.69
N PHE A 396 -14.15 10.84 -4.73
CA PHE A 396 -13.87 9.42 -4.95
C PHE A 396 -12.37 9.17 -5.13
N GLN A 397 -11.68 10.00 -5.91
CA GLN A 397 -10.23 9.88 -6.11
C GLN A 397 -9.45 10.00 -4.80
N ARG A 398 -9.77 10.99 -3.95
CA ARG A 398 -9.15 11.11 -2.62
C ARG A 398 -9.39 9.87 -1.76
N LEU A 399 -10.61 9.33 -1.77
CA LEU A 399 -10.97 8.12 -1.03
C LEU A 399 -10.24 6.88 -1.54
N ALA A 400 -10.20 6.68 -2.86
CA ALA A 400 -9.54 5.55 -3.48
C ALA A 400 -8.01 5.61 -3.32
N ASN A 401 -7.39 6.79 -3.39
CA ASN A 401 -5.96 6.95 -3.08
C ASN A 401 -5.64 6.59 -1.63
N ARG A 402 -6.52 6.94 -0.67
CA ARG A 402 -6.38 6.49 0.73
C ARG A 402 -6.54 4.98 0.86
N ALA A 403 -7.54 4.40 0.20
CA ALA A 403 -7.76 2.95 0.21
C ALA A 403 -6.55 2.20 -0.37
N THR A 404 -5.97 2.68 -1.47
CA THR A 404 -4.75 2.12 -2.11
C THR A 404 -3.64 1.84 -1.09
N ARG A 405 -3.48 2.71 -0.09
CA ARG A 405 -2.45 2.56 0.94
C ARG A 405 -2.76 1.45 1.93
N ILE A 406 -4.04 1.35 2.33
CA ILE A 406 -4.46 0.41 3.35
C ILE A 406 -4.55 -1.00 2.79
N VAL A 407 -5.10 -1.16 1.58
CA VAL A 407 -5.46 -2.45 0.99
C VAL A 407 -4.63 -2.81 -0.26
N GLY A 408 -3.67 -1.98 -0.65
CA GLY A 408 -2.84 -2.18 -1.84
C GLY A 408 -3.45 -1.61 -3.13
N TYR A 409 -2.59 -1.39 -4.12
CA TYR A 409 -2.94 -0.85 -5.43
C TYR A 409 -3.98 -1.68 -6.20
N PRO A 410 -3.89 -3.03 -6.24
CA PRO A 410 -4.84 -3.83 -6.99
C PRO A 410 -6.28 -3.69 -6.49
N VAL A 411 -6.47 -3.51 -5.18
CA VAL A 411 -7.79 -3.35 -4.58
C VAL A 411 -8.36 -1.97 -4.92
N ALA A 412 -7.54 -0.92 -4.84
CA ALA A 412 -7.97 0.42 -5.26
C ALA A 412 -8.33 0.48 -6.74
N MET A 413 -7.57 -0.19 -7.61
CA MET A 413 -7.92 -0.35 -9.03
C MET A 413 -9.33 -0.90 -9.19
N ASN A 414 -9.68 -1.97 -8.48
CA ASN A 414 -11.01 -2.57 -8.55
C ASN A 414 -12.10 -1.59 -8.06
N ALA A 415 -11.81 -0.77 -7.04
CA ALA A 415 -12.72 0.28 -6.63
C ALA A 415 -12.93 1.33 -7.75
N TYR A 416 -11.87 1.77 -8.43
CA TYR A 416 -11.97 2.67 -9.59
C TYR A 416 -12.78 2.06 -10.74
N LEU A 417 -12.57 0.77 -11.03
CA LEU A 417 -13.33 0.03 -12.04
C LEU A 417 -14.83 0.02 -11.71
N ALA A 418 -15.18 -0.26 -10.46
CA ALA A 418 -16.55 -0.24 -10.00
C ALA A 418 -17.20 1.14 -10.12
N TYR A 419 -16.46 2.18 -9.72
CA TYR A 419 -16.94 3.56 -9.78
C TYR A 419 -17.25 4.00 -11.20
N ALA A 420 -16.36 3.67 -12.14
CA ALA A 420 -16.61 3.89 -13.56
C ALA A 420 -17.87 3.15 -14.04
N GLN A 421 -18.05 1.89 -13.65
CA GLN A 421 -19.24 1.10 -14.00
C GLN A 421 -20.53 1.71 -13.43
N ALA A 422 -20.53 2.11 -12.16
CA ALA A 422 -21.66 2.77 -11.52
C ALA A 422 -22.02 4.08 -12.24
N LYS A 423 -21.03 4.92 -12.57
CA LYS A 423 -21.22 6.17 -13.32
C LYS A 423 -21.81 5.93 -14.72
N LEU A 424 -21.31 4.93 -15.44
CA LEU A 424 -21.85 4.52 -16.75
C LEU A 424 -23.31 4.09 -16.64
N SER A 425 -23.66 3.31 -15.61
CA SER A 425 -25.04 2.84 -15.38
C SER A 425 -26.04 3.96 -15.07
N MET A 426 -25.56 5.11 -14.55
CA MET A 426 -26.38 6.29 -14.29
C MET A 426 -26.58 7.17 -15.54
N GLY A 427 -25.64 7.11 -16.50
CA GLY A 427 -25.69 7.90 -17.74
C GLY A 427 -26.57 7.32 -18.84
N THR A 428 -26.95 6.04 -18.76
CA THR A 428 -27.76 5.32 -19.77
C THR A 428 -29.28 5.48 -19.59
N SER A 429 -29.74 6.36 -18.70
CA SER A 429 -31.16 6.56 -18.36
C SER A 429 -31.86 7.68 -19.16
N ASN A 430 -31.34 8.08 -20.32
CA ASN A 430 -31.97 9.07 -21.20
C ASN A 430 -32.53 8.45 -22.49
#